data_AF-A0A8T4DDL2-F1
#
_entry.id   AF-A0A8T4DDL2-F1
#
_cell.length_a   1.000
_cell.length_b   1.000
_cell.length_c   1.000
_cell.angle_alpha   90.00
_cell.angle_beta   90.00
_cell.angle_gamma   90.00
#
_symmetry.space_group_name_H-M   'P 1'
#
loop_
_entity.id
_entity.type
_entity.pdbx_description
1 polymer ?
#
loop_
_entity_poly.entity_id
_entity_poly.type
_entity_poly.pdbx_seq_one_letter_code
_entity_poly.pdbx_strand_id
1 'polypeptide(L)' 'MKTDVEYLEYLWPMRHYLITCGDLQKPNIIAVSFCMPVSKEPPLIACAIGRGAYSCGLIERSRNLW' A
#
# COMPACT_ATOMS: atom_id res chain seq x y z
N MET A 1 -24.44 -17.78 2.56
CA MET A 1 -24.40 -17.25 1.18
C MET A 1 -22.95 -17.36 0.70
N LYS A 2 -22.67 -18.13 -0.35
CA LYS A 2 -21.33 -18.17 -0.96
C LYS A 2 -21.26 -17.02 -1.97
N THR A 3 -20.35 -16.08 -1.75
CA THR A 3 -20.09 -14.99 -2.69
C THR A 3 -19.19 -15.53 -3.79
N ASP A 4 -19.54 -15.25 -5.04
CA ASP A 4 -18.68 -15.55 -6.18
C ASP A 4 -17.42 -14.67 -6.11
N VAL A 5 -16.25 -15.32 -6.09
CA VAL A 5 -14.94 -14.70 -5.88
C VAL A 5 -13.91 -15.22 -6.87
N GLU A 6 -14.32 -15.80 -8.01
CA GLU A 6 -13.41 -16.37 -9.03
C GLU A 6 -12.25 -15.41 -9.40
N TYR A 7 -12.52 -14.10 -9.47
CA TYR A 7 -11.49 -13.11 -9.79
C TYR A 7 -10.42 -12.93 -8.69
N LEU A 8 -10.75 -13.20 -7.42
CA LEU A 8 -9.84 -13.10 -6.29
C LEU A 8 -8.96 -14.34 -6.14
N GLU A 9 -9.38 -15.49 -6.68
CA GLU A 9 -8.59 -16.73 -6.62
C GLU A 9 -7.24 -16.57 -7.32
N TYR A 10 -7.21 -15.85 -8.44
CA TYR A 10 -5.98 -15.55 -9.18
C TYR A 10 -5.01 -14.60 -8.46
N LEU A 11 -5.45 -13.92 -7.41
CA LEU A 11 -4.57 -13.06 -6.62
C LEU A 11 -3.75 -13.84 -5.60
N TRP A 12 -4.07 -15.11 -5.32
CA TRP A 12 -3.38 -15.91 -4.31
C TRP A 12 -2.19 -16.71 -4.88
N PRO A 13 -1.02 -16.73 -4.20
CA PRO A 13 -0.74 -16.04 -2.95
C PRO A 13 -0.46 -14.53 -3.15
N MET A 14 -1.19 -13.68 -2.41
CA MET A 14 -0.87 -12.26 -2.35
C MET A 14 0.31 -12.04 -1.42
N ARG A 15 1.36 -11.38 -1.91
CA ARG A 15 2.42 -10.88 -1.04
C ARG A 15 1.83 -9.79 -0.14
N HIS A 16 2.28 -9.73 1.10
CA HIS A 16 1.87 -8.68 2.05
C HIS A 16 3.11 -7.93 2.51
N TYR A 17 3.04 -6.61 2.39
CA TYR A 17 4.11 -5.70 2.78
C TYR A 17 3.64 -4.87 3.96
N LEU A 18 4.53 -4.65 4.92
CA LEU A 18 4.34 -3.64 5.96
C LEU A 18 5.00 -2.35 5.51
N ILE A 19 4.20 -1.32 5.28
CA ILE A 19 4.67 0.00 4.88
C ILE A 19 4.66 0.91 6.10
N THR A 20 5.82 1.48 6.43
CA THR A 20 5.96 2.50 7.46
C THR A 20 5.65 3.87 6.87
N CYS A 21 4.91 4.71 7.61
CA CYS A 21 4.56 6.06 7.18
C CYS A 21 4.35 6.99 8.39
N GLY A 22 4.30 8.30 8.12
CA GLY A 22 4.25 9.33 9.15
C GLY A 22 5.64 9.80 9.57
N ASP A 23 5.67 10.65 10.59
CA ASP A 23 6.90 11.20 11.16
C ASP A 23 7.20 10.58 12.54
N LEU A 24 8.27 11.04 13.20
CA LEU A 24 8.67 10.55 14.51
C LEU A 24 7.63 10.82 15.62
N GLN A 25 6.75 11.81 15.45
CA GLN A 25 5.71 12.16 16.42
C GLN A 25 4.44 11.32 16.20
N LYS A 26 4.17 10.94 14.95
CA LYS A 26 2.99 10.15 14.54
C LYS A 26 3.40 8.99 13.62
N PRO A 27 4.20 8.02 14.11
CA PRO A 27 4.58 6.86 13.32
C PRO A 27 3.38 5.95 13.08
N ASN A 28 3.35 5.29 11.93
CA ASN A 28 2.29 4.36 11.58
C ASN A 28 2.79 3.25 10.65
N ILE A 29 2.14 2.08 10.72
CA ILE A 29 2.42 0.92 9.86
C ILE A 29 1.11 0.44 9.24
N ILE A 30 1.11 0.13 7.96
CA ILE A 30 -0.03 -0.45 7.24
C ILE A 30 0.37 -1.72 6.50
N ALA A 31 -0.47 -2.75 6.57
CA ALA A 31 -0.36 -3.94 5.73
C ALA A 31 -0.98 -3.68 4.36
N VAL A 32 -0.21 -3.87 3.28
CA VAL A 32 -0.66 -3.66 1.90
C VAL A 32 -0.31 -4.88 1.05
N SER A 33 -1.34 -5.41 0.38
CA SER A 33 -1.21 -6.57 -0.51
C SER A 33 -1.08 -6.17 -1.97
N PHE A 34 -1.72 -5.07 -2.36
CA PHE A 34 -1.70 -4.53 -3.71
C PHE A 34 -0.45 -3.69 -3.94
N CYS A 35 0.68 -4.37 -4.07
CA CYS A 35 1.98 -3.79 -4.37
C CYS A 35 2.58 -4.46 -5.61
N MET A 36 3.19 -3.69 -6.51
CA MET A 36 3.91 -4.24 -7.67
C MET A 36 5.11 -3.36 -8.06
N PRO A 37 6.22 -3.95 -8.54
CA PRO A 37 7.28 -3.17 -9.18
C PRO A 37 6.75 -2.53 -10.46
N VAL A 38 7.09 -1.27 -10.71
CA VAL A 38 6.61 -0.51 -11.89
C VAL A 38 7.72 0.03 -12.77
N SER A 39 8.95 0.11 -12.25
CA SER A 39 10.11 0.52 -13.05
C SER A 39 11.38 -0.12 -12.49
N LYS A 40 12.31 -0.44 -13.40
CA LYS A 40 13.66 -0.89 -13.07
C LYS A 40 14.61 0.30 -12.86
N GLU A 41 14.51 1.32 -13.72
CA GLU A 41 15.38 2.51 -13.71
C GLU A 41 14.53 3.78 -13.95
N PRO A 42 14.27 4.61 -12.91
CA PRO A 42 14.62 4.37 -11.51
C PRO A 42 13.83 3.18 -10.92
N PRO A 43 14.35 2.49 -9.89
CA PRO A 43 13.62 1.41 -9.24
C PRO A 43 12.39 1.96 -8.50
N LEU A 44 11.20 1.53 -8.90
CA LEU A 44 9.93 2.01 -8.36
C LEU A 44 8.97 0.87 -8.02
N ILE A 45 8.20 1.06 -6.96
CA ILE A 45 7.08 0.21 -6.55
C ILE A 45 5.82 1.06 -6.49
N ALA A 46 4.72 0.55 -7.01
CA ALA A 46 3.39 1.11 -6.80
C ALA A 46 2.66 0.35 -5.70
N CYS A 47 2.00 1.08 -4.80
CA CYS A 47 1.19 0.56 -3.71
C CYS A 47 -0.19 1.18 -3.77
N ALA A 48 -1.26 0.38 -3.76
CA ALA A 48 -2.62 0.89 -3.67
C ALA A 48 -3.01 1.11 -2.21
N ILE A 49 -3.38 2.35 -1.87
CA ILE A 49 -3.81 2.75 -0.52
C ILE A 49 -5.18 3.40 -0.63
N GLY A 50 -6.13 2.96 0.20
CA GLY A 50 -7.48 3.53 0.21
C GLY A 50 -7.44 5.00 0.63
N ARG A 51 -8.17 5.88 -0.08
CA ARG A 51 -8.20 7.34 0.20
C ARG A 51 -8.66 7.69 1.61
N GLY A 52 -9.54 6.88 2.22
CA GLY A 52 -10.00 7.06 3.60
C GLY A 52 -9.03 6.49 4.66
N ALA A 53 -7.95 5.82 4.26
CA ALA A 53 -7.01 5.25 5.21
C ALA A 53 -6.19 6.37 5.88
N TYR A 54 -6.01 6.28 7.20
CA TYR A 54 -5.17 7.21 7.97
C TYR A 54 -3.75 7.35 7.37
N SER A 55 -3.19 6.23 6.92
CA SER A 55 -1.88 6.18 6.22
C SER A 55 -1.83 7.02 4.95
N CYS A 56 -2.92 7.14 4.18
CA CYS A 56 -2.96 7.95 2.96
C CYS A 56 -2.67 9.42 3.28
N GLY A 57 -3.37 9.96 4.29
CA GLY A 57 -3.15 11.33 4.73
C GLY A 57 -1.75 11.55 5.34
N LEU A 58 -1.17 10.55 6.01
CA LEU A 58 0.22 10.64 6.48
C LEU A 58 1.22 10.69 5.32
N ILE A 59 1.07 9.81 4.33
CA ILE A 59 1.95 9.73 3.16
C ILE A 59 1.90 11.01 2.34
N GLU A 60 0.72 11.56 2.10
CA GLU A 60 0.54 12.82 1.37
C GLU A 60 1.23 14.00 2.08
N ARG A 61 1.12 14.09 3.41
CA ARG A 61 1.83 15.11 4.19
C ARG A 61 3.33 14.95 4.15
N SER A 62 3.84 13.72 4.27
CA SER A 62 5.27 13.42 4.21
C SER A 62 5.86 13.67 2.82
N ARG A 63 5.08 13.53 1.74
CA ARG A 63 5.53 13.75 0.36
C ARG A 63 5.79 15.22 0.03
N ASN A 64 5.12 16.15 0.72
CA ASN A 64 5.32 17.59 0.57
C ASN A 64 6.52 18.14 1.39
N LEU A 65 7.25 17.26 2.08
CA LEU A 65 8.42 17.62 2.91
C LEU A 65 9.76 17.27 2.24
N TRP A 66 9.76 16.81 0.98
CA TRP A 66 10.94 16.50 0.17
C TRP A 66 10.90 17.24 -1.16
#